data_AF-A0A6G0VR00-F1
#
_entry.id   AF-A0A6G0VR00-F1
#
_cell.length_a   1.000
_cell.length_b   1.000
_cell.length_c   1.000
_cell.angle_alpha   90.00
_cell.angle_beta   90.00
_cell.angle_gamma   90.00
#
_symmetry.space_group_name_H-M   'P 1'
#
loop_
_entity.id
_entity.type
_entity.pdbx_description
1 polymer ?
#
loop_
_entity_poly.entity_id
_entity_poly.type
_entity_poly.pdbx_seq_one_letter_code
_entity_poly.pdbx_strand_id
1 'polypeptide(L)'
;MSNIKAYSILVDETKDAGKIAQMCFITRFIDQSFNIHEKACFHMKKCDAQHLAKEIFKIIADNNLDINRCVGQCYDGASVMSGKYTGVQLRISNVIQHAVYIHCYAHRLNLCLINTIQNVHY
;
A
#
# COMPACT_ATOMS: atom_id res chain seq x y z
N MET A 1 -14.50 -9.15 -10.86
CA MET A 1 -13.93 -9.55 -9.54
C MET A 1 -15.03 -9.81 -8.50
N SER A 2 -16.24 -10.23 -8.91
CA SER A 2 -17.46 -10.21 -8.09
C SER A 2 -17.60 -11.38 -7.10
N ASN A 3 -16.51 -12.02 -6.65
CA ASN A 3 -16.58 -13.09 -5.66
C ASN A 3 -15.33 -13.24 -4.78
N ILE A 4 -14.58 -12.16 -4.56
CA ILE A 4 -13.41 -12.17 -3.67
C ILE A 4 -13.90 -12.15 -2.23
N LYS A 5 -13.57 -13.18 -1.43
CA LYS A 5 -13.97 -13.25 -0.01
C LYS A 5 -13.18 -12.29 0.87
N ALA A 6 -11.89 -12.16 0.60
CA ALA A 6 -10.99 -11.26 1.31
C ALA A 6 -9.84 -10.85 0.40
N TYR A 7 -9.33 -9.63 0.59
CA TYR A 7 -8.13 -9.15 -0.09
C TYR A 7 -7.31 -8.21 0.79
N SER A 8 -6.07 -7.98 0.41
CA SER A 8 -5.20 -6.96 0.97
C SER A 8 -4.66 -6.06 -0.12
N ILE A 9 -4.34 -4.83 0.24
CA ILE A 9 -3.73 -3.84 -0.66
C ILE A 9 -2.27 -3.62 -0.27
N LEU A 10 -1.40 -3.53 -1.27
CA LEU A 10 -0.03 -3.08 -1.12
C LEU A 10 0.13 -1.84 -1.98
N VAL A 11 0.60 -0.74 -1.41
CA VAL A 11 0.79 0.51 -2.13
C VAL A 11 2.18 1.04 -1.85
N ASP A 12 2.88 1.39 -2.93
CA ASP A 12 4.22 1.96 -2.85
C ASP A 12 4.31 3.20 -3.73
N GLU A 13 5.12 4.17 -3.29
CA GLU A 13 5.40 5.40 -4.04
C GLU A 13 6.85 5.38 -4.49
N THR A 14 7.09 5.72 -5.76
CA THR A 14 8.43 6.00 -6.27
C THR A 14 8.45 7.32 -7.02
N LYS A 15 9.64 7.84 -7.30
CA LYS A 15 9.82 9.03 -8.13
C LYS A 15 10.55 8.66 -9.40
N ASP A 16 10.04 9.13 -10.53
CA ASP A 16 10.73 8.97 -11.81
C ASP A 16 11.90 9.97 -11.96
N ALA A 17 12.59 9.91 -13.09
CA ALA A 17 13.69 10.82 -13.41
C ALA A 17 13.28 12.30 -13.41
N GLY A 18 12.01 12.61 -13.66
CA GLY A 18 11.42 13.95 -13.59
C GLY A 18 11.04 14.39 -12.17
N LYS A 19 11.32 13.57 -11.15
CA LYS A 19 10.89 13.75 -9.75
C LYS A 19 9.37 13.75 -9.60
N ILE A 20 8.66 13.13 -10.53
CA ILE A 20 7.20 12.97 -10.47
C ILE A 20 6.92 11.70 -9.67
N ALA A 21 6.06 11.85 -8.65
CA ALA A 21 5.61 10.73 -7.84
C ALA A 21 4.72 9.78 -8.67
N GLN A 22 4.99 8.49 -8.55
CA GLN A 22 4.25 7.40 -9.16
C GLN A 22 3.80 6.44 -8.06
N MET A 23 2.54 6.03 -8.10
CA MET A 23 1.97 5.09 -7.14
C MET A 23 1.73 3.75 -7.82
N CYS A 24 2.31 2.70 -7.24
CA CYS A 24 1.98 1.32 -7.57
C CYS A 24 0.92 0.82 -6.58
N PHE A 25 -0.17 0.26 -7.09
CA PHE A 25 -1.22 -0.34 -6.27
C PHE A 25 -1.37 -1.81 -6.64
N ILE A 26 -1.20 -2.69 -5.67
CA ILE A 26 -1.32 -4.13 -5.84
C ILE A 26 -2.46 -4.63 -4.96
N THR A 27 -3.37 -5.39 -5.56
CA THR A 27 -4.39 -6.16 -4.83
C THR A 27 -3.95 -7.61 -4.77
N ARG A 28 -3.83 -8.14 -3.54
CA ARG A 28 -3.61 -9.56 -3.29
C ARG A 28 -4.89 -10.16 -2.73
N PHE A 29 -5.43 -11.20 -3.37
CA PHE A 29 -6.71 -11.79 -3.00
C PHE A 29 -6.70 -13.30 -3.15
N ILE A 30 -7.66 -13.96 -2.49
CA ILE A 30 -7.88 -15.40 -2.62
C ILE A 30 -9.09 -15.69 -3.50
N ASP A 31 -8.97 -16.71 -4.35
CA ASP A 31 -10.11 -17.24 -5.10
C ASP A 31 -10.92 -18.26 -4.27
N GLN A 32 -11.93 -18.88 -4.89
CA GLN A 32 -12.78 -19.87 -4.23
C GLN A 32 -12.05 -21.16 -3.86
N SER A 33 -10.94 -21.45 -4.54
CA SER A 33 -10.07 -22.62 -4.31
C SER A 33 -8.92 -22.28 -3.36
N PHE A 34 -8.95 -21.12 -2.70
CA PHE A 34 -7.90 -20.61 -1.81
C PHE A 34 -6.55 -20.37 -2.49
N ASN A 35 -6.50 -20.26 -3.82
CA ASN A 35 -5.28 -19.83 -4.49
C ASN A 35 -5.08 -18.33 -4.32
N ILE A 36 -3.83 -17.93 -4.14
CA ILE A 36 -3.44 -16.53 -4.01
C ILE A 36 -3.23 -15.94 -5.40
N HIS A 37 -3.83 -14.78 -5.62
CA HIS A 37 -3.69 -14.00 -6.85
C HIS A 37 -3.23 -12.59 -6.52
N GLU A 38 -2.43 -12.02 -7.41
CA GLU A 38 -1.97 -10.64 -7.31
C GLU A 38 -2.27 -9.91 -8.62
N LYS A 39 -2.80 -8.68 -8.51
CA LYS A 39 -3.02 -7.79 -9.64
C LYS A 39 -2.47 -6.42 -9.33
N ALA A 40 -1.61 -5.90 -10.20
CA ALA A 40 -1.03 -4.58 -10.09
C ALA A 40 -1.72 -3.60 -11.04
N CYS A 41 -1.91 -2.37 -10.59
CA CYS A 41 -2.25 -1.22 -11.41
C CYS A 41 -1.35 -0.03 -11.05
N PHE A 42 -0.99 0.75 -12.05
CA PHE A 42 -0.14 1.93 -11.89
C PHE A 42 -1.00 3.18 -12.00
N HIS A 43 -0.93 4.04 -10.98
CA HIS A 43 -1.61 5.32 -11.01
C HIS A 43 -0.60 6.45 -10.83
N MET A 44 -0.61 7.40 -11.75
CA MET A 44 0.32 8.53 -11.77
C MET A 44 -0.39 9.78 -11.26
N LYS A 45 -0.04 10.25 -10.06
CA LYS A 45 -0.37 11.60 -9.59
C LYS A 45 0.45 11.98 -8.37
N LYS A 46 0.81 13.27 -8.28
CA LYS A 46 1.33 13.89 -7.05
C LYS A 46 0.28 13.78 -5.96
N CYS A 47 0.61 13.23 -4.81
CA CYS A 47 -0.36 13.12 -3.74
C CYS A 47 0.30 13.31 -2.37
N ASP A 48 -0.25 14.21 -1.56
CA ASP A 48 -0.13 14.15 -0.11
C ASP A 48 -0.92 12.93 0.43
N ALA A 49 -0.82 12.67 1.74
CA ALA A 49 -1.49 11.52 2.37
C ALA A 49 -3.01 11.52 2.16
N GLN A 50 -3.64 12.69 2.05
CA GLN A 50 -5.08 12.79 1.83
C GLN A 50 -5.46 12.41 0.40
N HIS A 51 -4.69 12.90 -0.59
CA HIS A 51 -4.89 12.53 -1.99
C HIS A 51 -4.59 11.05 -2.23
N LEU A 52 -3.53 10.49 -1.63
CA LEU A 52 -3.20 9.07 -1.76
C LEU A 52 -4.32 8.18 -1.22
N ALA A 53 -4.83 8.47 -0.02
CA ALA A 53 -5.94 7.71 0.55
C ALA A 53 -7.21 7.80 -0.33
N LYS A 54 -7.52 8.98 -0.87
CA LYS A 54 -8.64 9.15 -1.81
C LYS A 54 -8.46 8.34 -3.09
N GLU A 55 -7.27 8.37 -3.69
CA GLU A 55 -6.98 7.59 -4.90
C GLU A 55 -7.02 6.08 -4.62
N ILE A 56 -6.57 5.62 -3.45
CA ILE A 56 -6.74 4.21 -3.02
C ILE A 56 -8.22 3.83 -3.00
N PHE A 57 -9.08 4.64 -2.36
CA PHE A 57 -10.52 4.35 -2.33
C PHE A 57 -11.15 4.40 -3.72
N LYS A 58 -10.69 5.32 -4.57
CA LYS A 58 -11.13 5.39 -5.95
C LYS A 58 -10.75 4.13 -6.74
N ILE A 59 -9.50 3.67 -6.65
CA ILE A 59 -9.05 2.44 -7.32
C ILE A 59 -9.87 1.24 -6.84
N ILE A 60 -10.14 1.13 -5.54
CA ILE A 60 -11.00 0.08 -4.97
C ILE A 60 -12.40 0.13 -5.60
N ALA A 61 -13.01 1.31 -5.67
CA ALA A 61 -14.33 1.51 -6.27
C ALA A 61 -14.35 1.21 -7.78
N ASP A 62 -13.38 1.74 -8.53
CA ASP A 62 -13.26 1.54 -9.99
C ASP A 62 -13.06 0.05 -10.36
N ASN A 63 -12.46 -0.73 -9.46
CA ASN A 63 -12.29 -2.18 -9.62
C ASN A 63 -13.47 -3.01 -9.08
N ASN A 64 -14.55 -2.37 -8.61
CA ASN A 64 -15.71 -3.01 -7.99
C ASN A 64 -15.33 -3.94 -6.83
N LEU A 65 -14.36 -3.51 -6.01
CA LEU A 65 -13.96 -4.22 -4.79
C LEU A 65 -14.77 -3.72 -3.60
N ASP A 66 -15.37 -4.64 -2.85
CA ASP A 66 -16.05 -4.32 -1.59
C ASP A 66 -15.01 -3.97 -0.52
N ILE A 67 -14.95 -2.69 -0.16
CA ILE A 67 -14.01 -2.17 0.83
C ILE A 67 -14.04 -2.94 2.16
N ASN A 68 -15.19 -3.47 2.57
CA ASN A 68 -15.34 -4.23 3.82
C ASN A 68 -14.69 -5.61 3.77
N ARG A 69 -14.21 -6.05 2.60
CA ARG A 69 -13.45 -7.30 2.43
C ARG A 69 -11.94 -7.05 2.40
N CYS A 70 -11.50 -5.81 2.55
CA CYS A 70 -10.09 -5.47 2.70
C CYS A 70 -9.62 -5.82 4.11
N VAL A 71 -8.83 -6.86 4.25
CA VAL A 71 -8.33 -7.37 5.55
C VAL A 71 -6.92 -6.92 5.87
N GLY A 72 -6.22 -6.27 4.92
CA GLY A 72 -4.84 -5.86 5.11
C GLY A 72 -4.43 -4.68 4.24
N GLN A 73 -3.57 -3.84 4.78
CA GLN A 73 -3.00 -2.66 4.14
C GLN A 73 -1.49 -2.64 4.34
N CYS A 74 -0.70 -2.50 3.27
CA CYS A 74 0.77 -2.57 3.33
C CYS A 74 1.41 -1.39 2.62
N TYR A 75 2.29 -0.66 3.34
CA TYR A 75 2.96 0.54 2.85
C TYR A 75 4.41 0.63 3.36
N ASP A 76 5.20 1.53 2.76
CA ASP A 76 6.52 1.88 3.28
C ASP A 76 6.46 2.62 4.64
N GLY A 77 7.64 2.91 5.19
CA GLY A 77 7.80 3.62 6.46
C GLY A 77 7.75 5.14 6.34
N ALA A 78 7.43 5.71 5.17
CA ALA A 78 7.37 7.16 5.02
C ALA A 78 6.24 7.73 5.88
N SER A 79 6.44 8.94 6.42
CA SER A 79 5.44 9.59 7.29
C SER A 79 4.10 9.83 6.60
N VAL A 80 4.12 10.08 5.29
CA VAL A 80 2.92 10.22 4.44
C VAL A 80 2.12 8.92 4.40
N MET A 81 2.79 7.77 4.43
CA MET A 81 2.16 6.45 4.32
C MET A 81 1.82 5.87 5.69
N SER A 82 2.82 5.70 6.55
CA SER A 82 2.73 5.02 7.86
C SER A 82 2.46 5.96 9.05
N GLY A 83 2.31 7.26 8.81
CA GLY A 83 2.17 8.26 9.87
C GLY A 83 0.95 8.02 10.75
N LYS A 84 1.18 7.89 12.06
CA LYS A 84 0.16 7.63 13.09
C LYS A 84 -0.94 8.69 13.19
N TYR A 85 -0.67 9.94 12.78
CA TYR A 85 -1.60 11.07 12.95
C TYR A 85 -2.23 11.56 11.64
N THR A 86 -1.50 11.46 10.53
CA THR A 86 -1.91 12.06 9.25
C THR A 86 -1.71 11.15 8.04
N GLY A 87 -1.10 9.97 8.24
CA GLY A 87 -0.70 9.07 7.18
C GLY A 87 -1.87 8.31 6.54
N VAL A 88 -1.60 7.73 5.37
CA VAL A 88 -2.53 6.86 4.65
C VAL A 88 -3.02 5.71 5.52
N GLN A 89 -2.13 5.10 6.29
CA GLN A 89 -2.42 4.01 7.23
C GLN A 89 -3.55 4.37 8.20
N LEU A 90 -3.49 5.53 8.84
CA LEU A 90 -4.54 5.98 9.76
C LEU A 90 -5.85 6.22 9.01
N ARG A 91 -5.79 6.89 7.85
CA ARG A 91 -6.98 7.26 7.07
C ARG A 91 -7.76 6.04 6.61
N ILE A 92 -7.06 4.98 6.22
CA ILE A 92 -7.68 3.71 5.83
C ILE A 92 -8.19 2.97 7.04
N SER A 93 -7.43 2.92 8.14
CA SER A 93 -7.86 2.31 9.40
C SER A 93 -9.13 2.96 9.98
N ASN A 94 -9.34 4.27 9.75
CA ASN A 94 -10.58 4.96 10.15
C ASN A 94 -11.82 4.51 9.38
N VAL A 95 -11.66 3.96 8.17
CA VAL A 95 -12.76 3.46 7.33
C VAL A 95 -12.93 1.95 7.49
N ILE A 96 -11.83 1.21 7.56
CA ILE A 96 -11.78 -0.25 7.69
C ILE A 96 -10.91 -0.66 8.88
N GLN A 97 -11.51 -0.58 10.07
CA GLN A 97 -10.81 -0.80 11.36
C GLN A 97 -10.20 -2.20 11.51
N HIS A 98 -10.74 -3.19 10.80
CA HIS A 98 -10.24 -4.56 10.85
C HIS A 98 -9.08 -4.83 9.88
N ALA A 99 -8.75 -3.88 9.00
CA ALA A 99 -7.68 -4.05 8.02
C ALA A 99 -6.31 -3.83 8.67
N VAL A 100 -5.54 -4.89 8.82
CA VAL A 100 -4.24 -4.86 9.52
C VAL A 100 -3.21 -4.09 8.70
N TYR A 101 -2.55 -3.10 9.33
CA TYR A 101 -1.40 -2.44 8.75
C TYR A 101 -0.13 -3.27 8.86
N ILE A 102 0.58 -3.40 7.74
CA ILE A 102 1.86 -4.07 7.65
C ILE A 102 2.88 -3.09 7.05
N HIS A 103 3.98 -2.86 7.76
CA HIS A 103 5.12 -2.12 7.22
C HIS A 103 5.85 -3.00 6.21
N CYS A 104 5.96 -2.52 4.96
CA CYS A 104 6.59 -3.20 3.83
C CYS A 104 7.92 -3.85 4.22
N TYR A 105 7.98 -5.19 4.13
CA TYR A 105 9.17 -5.96 4.48
C TYR A 105 10.35 -5.70 3.54
N ALA A 106 10.10 -5.44 2.25
CA ALA A 106 11.15 -5.05 1.32
C ALA A 106 11.80 -3.72 1.74
N HIS A 107 10.99 -2.74 2.14
CA HIS A 107 11.49 -1.47 2.66
C HIS A 107 12.26 -1.65 3.96
N ARG A 108 11.74 -2.45 4.92
CA ARG A 108 12.45 -2.76 6.16
C ARG A 108 13.78 -3.46 5.93
N LEU A 109 13.82 -4.42 5.01
CA LEU A 109 15.07 -5.11 4.64
C LEU A 109 16.08 -4.13 4.06
N ASN A 110 15.65 -3.25 3.15
CA ASN A 110 16.49 -2.22 2.57
C ASN A 110 17.08 -1.28 3.65
N LEU A 111 16.26 -0.85 4.62
CA LEU A 111 16.73 -0.03 5.75
C LEU A 111 17.78 -0.77 6.60
N CYS A 112 17.56 -2.06 6.90
CA CYS A 112 18.54 -2.87 7.64
C CYS A 112 19.87 -2.96 6.89
N LEU A 113 19.84 -3.20 5.57
CA LEU A 113 21.03 -3.31 4.73
C LEU A 113 21.82 -1.99 4.68
N ILE A 114 21.14 -0.88 4.40
CA ILE A 114 21.77 0.45 4.35
C ILE A 114 22.41 0.80 5.68
N ASN A 115 21.68 0.60 6.79
CA ASN A 115 22.21 0.88 8.13
C ASN A 115 23.44 0.01 8.45
N THR A 116 23.40 -1.28 8.09
CA THR A 116 24.54 -2.17 8.34
C THR A 116 25.78 -1.72 7.56
N ILE A 117 25.63 -1.37 6.28
CA ILE A 117 26.76 -0.96 5.42
C ILE A 117 27.31 0.41 5.80
N GLN A 118 26.47 1.36 6.21
CA GLN A 118 26.92 2.70 6.63
C GLN A 118 27.85 2.67 7.85
N ASN A 119 27.77 1.62 8.67
CA ASN A 119 28.61 1.44 9.85
C ASN A 119 29.87 0.58 9.57
N VAL A 120 30.09 0.15 8.32
CA VAL A 120 31.31 -0.55 7.91
C VAL A 120 32.25 0.47 7.27
N HIS A 121 33.30 0.83 7.99
CA HIS A 121 34.39 1.63 7.45
C HIS A 121 35.30 0.73 6.61
N TYR A 122 35.50 1.08 5.33
CA TYR A 122 36.52 0.48 4.46
C TYR A 122 37.86 1.17 4.68
#